data_AF-A0A5N6SWP7-F1
#
_entry.id   AF-A0A5N6SWP7-F1
#
_cell.length_a   1.000
_cell.length_b   1.000
_cell.length_c   1.000
_cell.angle_alpha   90.00
_cell.angle_beta   90.00
_cell.angle_gamma   90.00
#
_symmetry.space_group_name_H-M   'P 1'
#
loop_
_entity.id
_entity.type
_entity.pdbx_description
1 polymer ?
#
loop_
_entity_poly.entity_id
_entity_poly.type
_entity_poly.pdbx_seq_one_letter_code
_entity_poly.pdbx_strand_id
1 'polypeptide(L)'
;MCPTIVAANLLECVEGPQRYQKALKKTQNRSTHILVIGGGVSALITAWILLDKGYRATIVSKERASLAKPLISLIAGALWEYPPVSGVGYAEFELYQLMADRDKLIGNGLERAAGAGKFGAKMKTLFHDANGGTDVNSGVLAVLVYPKKQFNVACTYQHAAPMIDTDVAMAFLTRLVQSNGAVLETREIIGDLRLHEQELLSEYHADIIVNTSGIGAHIPLRGAVKKIKRSEGYPADHAFLLPAQMNHDGSVSKMVFIVPRNDDTLVIGSITQRNNWQLNLSLDSPEVKAIGERATEFLPVLKDAENETRSLAQGWRPFSHLNVICQWMMATR
;
A
#
# COMPACT_ATOMS: atom_id res chain seq x y z
N MET A 1 21.14 -19.97 1.67
CA MET A 1 20.94 -19.61 3.10
C MET A 1 20.18 -18.31 3.14
N CYS A 2 19.04 -18.32 3.83
CA CYS A 2 17.93 -17.38 3.70
C CYS A 2 17.97 -16.36 4.85
N PRO A 3 17.88 -15.04 4.64
CA PRO A 3 17.72 -14.09 5.74
C PRO A 3 16.23 -13.84 6.00
N THR A 4 15.65 -14.68 6.87
CA THR A 4 14.30 -14.59 7.44
C THR A 4 14.27 -13.71 8.71
N ILE A 5 15.25 -12.84 8.94
CA ILE A 5 15.54 -12.32 10.29
C ILE A 5 14.80 -11.03 10.67
N VAL A 6 14.16 -10.29 9.75
CA VAL A 6 13.57 -8.99 10.14
C VAL A 6 12.18 -9.11 10.77
N ALA A 7 11.41 -10.17 10.48
CA ALA A 7 10.04 -10.33 11.00
C ALA A 7 9.92 -11.28 12.21
N ALA A 8 10.78 -12.30 12.33
CA ALA A 8 10.60 -13.34 13.35
C ALA A 8 10.85 -12.84 14.79
N ASN A 9 11.69 -11.81 14.97
CA ASN A 9 11.93 -11.21 16.29
C ASN A 9 10.85 -10.18 16.72
N LEU A 10 9.76 -10.01 15.94
CA LEU A 10 8.65 -9.11 16.29
C LEU A 10 7.53 -9.77 17.10
N LEU A 11 7.52 -11.11 17.26
CA LEU A 11 6.41 -11.84 17.87
C LEU A 11 6.58 -12.16 19.36
N GLU A 12 7.78 -12.02 19.96
CA GLU A 12 7.98 -12.34 21.39
C GLU A 12 7.60 -11.21 22.36
N CYS A 13 7.16 -10.04 21.91
CA CYS A 13 6.90 -8.89 22.78
C CYS A 13 5.48 -8.33 22.64
N VAL A 14 4.45 -9.16 22.79
CA VAL A 14 3.07 -8.70 22.98
C VAL A 14 2.46 -9.35 24.23
N GLU A 15 3.05 -9.07 25.39
CA GLU A 15 2.38 -9.25 26.68
C GLU A 15 2.17 -7.88 27.35
N GLY A 16 0.90 -7.44 27.37
CA GLY A 16 0.26 -6.63 28.43
C GLY A 16 0.83 -5.26 28.88
N PRO A 17 0.00 -4.23 29.09
CA PRO A 17 0.43 -2.87 29.47
C PRO A 17 0.72 -2.69 30.97
N GLN A 18 1.43 -3.61 31.64
CA GLN A 18 1.64 -3.55 33.11
C GLN A 18 3.09 -3.48 33.62
N ARG A 19 4.09 -3.24 32.75
CA ARG A 19 5.50 -3.10 33.21
C ARG A 19 6.20 -1.77 32.92
N TYR A 20 5.45 -0.71 32.67
CA TYR A 20 5.99 0.66 32.69
C TYR A 20 5.98 1.20 34.12
N GLN A 21 7.10 1.02 34.86
CA GLN A 21 7.65 1.93 35.88
C GLN A 21 8.75 1.22 36.68
N LYS A 22 10.01 1.24 36.20
CA LYS A 22 11.19 1.40 37.08
C LYS A 22 12.47 1.70 36.30
N ALA A 23 12.86 2.98 36.41
CA ALA A 23 14.20 3.57 36.42
C ALA A 23 15.39 2.83 35.78
N LEU A 24 16.04 3.49 34.82
CA LEU A 24 17.50 3.59 34.81
C LEU A 24 17.96 5.03 34.52
N LYS A 25 19.01 5.41 35.26
CA LYS A 25 19.53 6.75 35.51
C LYS A 25 20.19 7.38 34.26
N LYS A 26 20.09 8.72 34.21
CA LYS A 26 20.83 9.66 33.34
C LYS A 26 22.32 9.31 33.23
N THR A 27 22.74 8.90 32.05
CA THR A 27 23.86 9.53 31.34
C THR A 27 23.24 10.25 30.13
N GLN A 28 23.70 11.46 29.79
CA GLN A 28 23.28 12.15 28.57
C GLN A 28 23.83 11.38 27.35
N ASN A 29 23.22 10.24 27.03
CA ASN A 29 23.47 9.57 25.76
C ASN A 29 22.52 10.22 24.76
N ARG A 30 23.06 10.99 23.82
CA ARG A 30 22.28 11.54 22.71
C ARG A 30 21.63 10.34 22.01
N SER A 31 20.30 10.25 22.05
CA SER A 31 19.55 9.20 21.36
C SER A 31 19.97 9.18 19.89
N THR A 32 20.39 8.02 19.37
CA THR A 32 20.83 7.86 17.97
C THR A 32 19.81 8.48 17.02
N HIS A 33 20.30 9.32 16.11
CA HIS A 33 19.50 10.07 15.15
C HIS A 33 19.58 9.40 13.77
N ILE A 34 18.42 9.13 13.18
CA ILE A 34 18.33 8.42 11.92
C ILE A 34 17.70 9.33 10.87
N LEU A 35 18.39 9.48 9.74
CA LEU A 35 17.91 10.16 8.55
C LEU A 35 17.17 9.15 7.66
N VAL A 36 15.87 9.34 7.46
CA VAL A 36 15.03 8.51 6.60
C VAL A 36 14.78 9.25 5.29
N ILE A 37 15.20 8.69 4.17
CA ILE A 37 15.05 9.30 2.84
C ILE A 37 13.84 8.67 2.15
N GLY A 38 12.79 9.46 1.88
CA GLY A 38 11.54 9.03 1.26
C GLY A 38 10.30 9.56 2.00
N GLY A 39 9.20 9.74 1.27
CA GLY A 39 7.93 10.25 1.84
C GLY A 39 6.75 9.28 1.75
N GLY A 40 7.00 8.06 1.25
CA GLY A 40 5.98 7.03 1.06
C GLY A 40 5.69 6.21 2.32
N VAL A 41 4.83 5.19 2.17
CA VAL A 41 4.43 4.30 3.27
C VAL A 41 5.63 3.65 3.97
N SER A 42 6.66 3.25 3.22
CA SER A 42 7.88 2.64 3.77
C SER A 42 8.63 3.59 4.69
N ALA A 43 8.76 4.87 4.33
CA ALA A 43 9.41 5.88 5.16
C ALA A 43 8.63 6.11 6.47
N LEU A 44 7.31 6.27 6.37
CA LEU A 44 6.46 6.59 7.51
C LEU A 44 6.37 5.43 8.51
N ILE A 45 6.20 4.20 8.04
CA ILE A 45 6.21 3.01 8.92
C ILE A 45 7.58 2.84 9.56
N THR A 46 8.67 2.99 8.79
CA THR A 46 10.03 2.88 9.31
C THR A 46 10.28 3.92 10.40
N ALA A 47 9.96 5.19 10.14
CA ALA A 47 10.12 6.27 11.10
C ALA A 47 9.29 6.02 12.37
N TRP A 48 8.05 5.56 12.24
CA TRP A 48 7.22 5.20 13.41
C TRP A 48 7.89 4.13 14.28
N ILE A 49 8.37 3.03 13.68
CA ILE A 49 9.06 1.94 14.40
C ILE A 49 10.33 2.45 15.08
N LEU A 50 11.09 3.34 14.42
CA LEU A 50 12.30 3.92 15.00
C LEU A 50 11.98 4.80 16.21
N LEU A 51 10.96 5.66 16.11
CA LEU A 51 10.53 6.52 17.22
C LEU A 51 10.01 5.69 18.41
N ASP A 52 9.25 4.63 18.14
CA ASP A 52 8.73 3.72 19.17
C ASP A 52 9.86 3.03 19.97
N LYS A 53 10.98 2.75 19.29
CA LYS A 53 12.21 2.21 19.92
C LYS A 53 13.07 3.27 20.61
N GLY A 54 12.65 4.53 20.65
CA GLY A 54 13.36 5.63 21.32
C GLY A 54 14.47 6.29 20.47
N TYR A 55 14.52 6.03 19.17
CA TYR A 55 15.41 6.75 18.25
C TYR A 55 14.84 8.12 17.90
N ARG A 56 15.69 9.04 17.47
CA ARG A 56 15.26 10.27 16.78
C ARG A 56 15.19 9.99 15.29
N ALA A 57 14.19 10.56 14.61
CA ALA A 57 14.06 10.42 13.16
C ALA A 57 13.82 11.77 12.48
N THR A 58 14.56 12.02 11.40
CA THR A 58 14.26 13.07 10.42
C THR A 58 13.91 12.42 9.09
N ILE A 59 12.77 12.78 8.52
CA ILE A 59 12.29 12.29 7.23
C ILE A 59 12.54 13.38 6.18
N VAL A 60 13.34 13.06 5.18
CA VAL A 60 13.62 13.94 4.04
C VAL A 60 12.99 13.35 2.78
N SER A 61 12.18 14.15 2.10
CA SER A 61 11.50 13.70 0.88
C SER A 61 11.31 14.82 -0.12
N LYS A 62 11.51 14.54 -1.41
CA LYS A 62 11.20 15.48 -2.50
C LYS A 62 9.74 15.91 -2.47
N GLU A 63 8.86 14.94 -2.18
CA GLU A 63 7.42 15.09 -2.19
C GLU A 63 6.83 14.48 -0.93
N ARG A 64 5.79 15.14 -0.40
CA ARG A 64 4.96 14.61 0.69
C ARG A 64 3.68 14.03 0.14
N ALA A 65 3.08 13.10 0.88
CA ALA A 65 1.75 12.60 0.58
C ALA A 65 0.76 13.77 0.50
N SER A 66 0.33 14.07 -0.72
CA SER A 66 -0.64 15.13 -1.01
C SER A 66 -1.58 14.63 -2.08
N LEU A 67 -2.88 14.89 -1.91
CA LEU A 67 -3.88 14.53 -2.91
C LEU A 67 -3.60 15.23 -4.26
N ALA A 68 -2.93 16.39 -4.26
CA ALA A 68 -2.66 17.16 -5.48
C ALA A 68 -1.49 16.61 -6.31
N LYS A 69 -0.55 15.91 -5.65
CA LYS A 69 0.59 15.22 -6.28
C LYS A 69 0.76 13.87 -5.59
N PRO A 70 -0.04 12.87 -5.98
CA PRO A 70 -0.09 11.62 -5.25
C PRO A 70 1.21 10.82 -5.45
N LEU A 71 1.89 10.53 -4.34
CA LEU A 71 2.93 9.52 -4.29
C LEU A 71 2.36 8.15 -4.70
N ILE A 72 3.20 7.23 -5.15
CA ILE A 72 2.75 5.87 -5.51
C ILE A 72 1.97 5.17 -4.37
N SER A 73 2.32 5.46 -3.12
CA SER A 73 1.59 4.97 -1.93
C SER A 73 0.14 5.45 -1.83
N LEU A 74 -0.22 6.60 -2.42
CA LEU A 74 -1.60 7.11 -2.51
C LEU A 74 -2.37 6.55 -3.72
N ILE A 75 -1.66 6.01 -4.70
CA ILE A 75 -2.24 5.48 -5.94
C ILE A 75 -2.62 4.01 -5.77
N ALA A 76 -1.87 3.27 -4.96
CA ALA A 76 -2.04 1.82 -4.76
C ALA A 76 -3.46 1.46 -4.36
N GLY A 77 -4.08 0.46 -5.01
CA GLY A 77 -5.37 -0.09 -4.59
C GLY A 77 -5.33 -0.55 -3.13
N ALA A 78 -4.21 -1.13 -2.70
CA ALA A 78 -3.88 -1.53 -1.33
C ALA A 78 -4.90 -2.51 -0.71
N LEU A 79 -5.21 -3.55 -1.48
CA LEU A 79 -5.83 -4.77 -0.99
C LEU A 79 -4.73 -5.81 -0.72
N TRP A 80 -4.84 -6.53 0.39
CA TRP A 80 -4.01 -7.70 0.68
C TRP A 80 -4.56 -8.96 0.01
N GLU A 81 -3.85 -9.46 -0.99
CA GLU A 81 -4.25 -10.64 -1.77
C GLU A 81 -3.57 -11.91 -1.22
N TYR A 82 -4.32 -13.01 -1.15
CA TYR A 82 -3.78 -14.34 -0.82
C TYR A 82 -4.14 -15.36 -1.90
N PRO A 83 -3.19 -16.19 -2.41
CA PRO A 83 -1.76 -16.07 -2.19
C PRO A 83 -1.20 -14.82 -2.88
N PRO A 84 -0.14 -14.19 -2.34
CA PRO A 84 0.40 -12.96 -2.90
C PRO A 84 0.96 -13.20 -4.30
N VAL A 85 0.46 -12.46 -5.29
CA VAL A 85 0.86 -12.57 -6.72
C VAL A 85 2.37 -12.31 -6.93
N SER A 86 3.02 -11.63 -5.99
CA SER A 86 4.46 -11.32 -6.01
C SER A 86 5.26 -11.90 -4.83
N GLY A 87 4.73 -12.86 -4.07
CA GLY A 87 5.48 -13.50 -2.97
C GLY A 87 5.85 -12.56 -1.81
N VAL A 88 5.10 -11.47 -1.62
CA VAL A 88 5.27 -10.55 -0.46
C VAL A 88 4.87 -11.31 0.80
N GLY A 89 5.77 -11.36 1.79
CA GLY A 89 5.74 -12.34 2.88
C GLY A 89 4.58 -12.16 3.87
N TYR A 90 4.20 -13.28 4.49
CA TYR A 90 3.16 -13.43 5.52
C TYR A 90 3.22 -12.41 6.68
N ALA A 91 4.41 -11.89 7.01
CA ALA A 91 4.61 -10.97 8.15
C ALA A 91 3.93 -9.61 7.98
N GLU A 92 3.78 -9.12 6.75
CA GLU A 92 3.07 -7.87 6.51
C GLU A 92 1.56 -8.07 6.67
N PHE A 93 1.00 -9.22 6.25
CA PHE A 93 -0.41 -9.55 6.40
C PHE A 93 -0.86 -9.52 7.88
N GLU A 94 -0.08 -10.11 8.80
CA GLU A 94 -0.38 -10.09 10.24
C GLU A 94 -0.38 -8.67 10.81
N LEU A 95 0.56 -7.81 10.40
CA LEU A 95 0.59 -6.41 10.82
C LEU A 95 -0.65 -5.67 10.35
N TYR A 96 -1.05 -5.82 9.08
CA TYR A 96 -2.23 -5.15 8.55
C TYR A 96 -3.54 -5.72 9.09
N GLN A 97 -3.60 -7.02 9.35
CA GLN A 97 -4.72 -7.65 10.05
C GLN A 97 -4.84 -7.10 11.47
N LEU A 98 -3.73 -7.03 12.21
CA LEU A 98 -3.67 -6.40 13.52
C LEU A 98 -4.09 -4.93 13.47
N MET A 99 -3.67 -4.18 12.45
CA MET A 99 -4.08 -2.78 12.28
C MET A 99 -5.58 -2.68 11.98
N ALA A 100 -6.14 -3.54 11.13
CA ALA A 100 -7.57 -3.59 10.84
C ALA A 100 -8.40 -4.00 12.08
N ASP A 101 -7.91 -4.93 12.89
CA ASP A 101 -8.56 -5.37 14.12
C ASP A 101 -8.45 -4.31 15.22
N ARG A 102 -7.31 -3.62 15.34
CA ARG A 102 -7.12 -2.49 16.26
C ARG A 102 -7.93 -1.26 15.85
N ASP A 103 -8.15 -1.03 14.56
CA ASP A 103 -9.02 0.05 14.06
C ASP A 103 -10.45 -0.08 14.61
N LYS A 104 -10.92 -1.32 14.84
CA LYS A 104 -12.20 -1.62 15.52
C LYS A 104 -12.17 -1.40 17.04
N LEU A 105 -11.03 -1.53 17.70
CA LEU A 105 -10.88 -1.48 19.17
C LEU A 105 -10.54 -0.09 19.74
N ILE A 106 -10.04 0.85 18.92
CA ILE A 106 -9.71 2.23 19.34
C ILE A 106 -10.97 3.14 19.47
N GLY A 107 -12.16 2.54 19.55
CA GLY A 107 -13.46 3.22 19.57
C GLY A 107 -13.78 4.09 20.80
N ASN A 108 -12.96 4.11 21.85
CA ASN A 108 -13.33 4.75 23.12
C ASN A 108 -12.53 6.01 23.50
N GLY A 109 -11.64 6.53 22.63
CA GLY A 109 -10.86 7.74 22.94
C GLY A 109 -10.53 8.55 21.70
N LEU A 110 -11.12 9.74 21.58
CA LEU A 110 -11.20 10.65 20.43
C LEU A 110 -12.25 10.27 19.37
N GLU A 111 -13.39 10.95 19.45
CA GLU A 111 -14.60 10.82 18.64
C GLU A 111 -14.55 11.50 17.26
N ARG A 112 -15.35 10.90 16.35
CA ARG A 112 -16.07 11.41 15.16
C ARG A 112 -15.29 11.88 13.92
N ALA A 113 -15.25 10.99 12.92
CA ALA A 113 -15.65 11.28 11.55
C ALA A 113 -16.15 9.98 10.88
N ALA A 114 -17.11 10.10 9.98
CA ALA A 114 -17.84 9.00 9.36
C ALA A 114 -16.95 7.96 8.64
N GLY A 115 -17.38 6.70 8.68
CA GLY A 115 -17.15 5.74 7.60
C GLY A 115 -15.77 5.09 7.47
N ALA A 116 -14.70 5.56 8.11
CA ALA A 116 -13.42 4.85 8.12
C ALA A 116 -12.85 4.90 9.54
N GLY A 117 -12.30 3.79 10.05
CA GLY A 117 -11.55 3.86 11.30
C GLY A 117 -10.31 4.76 11.14
N LYS A 118 -9.62 5.07 12.23
CA LYS A 118 -8.57 6.11 12.28
C LYS A 118 -7.43 5.84 11.30
N PHE A 119 -7.12 4.58 11.00
CA PHE A 119 -6.10 4.20 10.03
C PHE A 119 -6.66 3.96 8.61
N GLY A 120 -7.97 3.79 8.48
CA GLY A 120 -8.63 3.53 7.20
C GLY A 120 -8.54 2.07 6.74
N ALA A 121 -8.29 1.12 7.66
CA ALA A 121 -8.24 -0.30 7.34
C ALA A 121 -9.61 -0.96 7.58
N LYS A 122 -10.13 -1.66 6.57
CA LYS A 122 -11.34 -2.46 6.70
C LYS A 122 -11.12 -3.87 6.16
N MET A 123 -11.63 -4.87 6.86
CA MET A 123 -11.73 -6.21 6.30
C MET A 123 -12.80 -6.20 5.20
N LYS A 124 -12.46 -6.78 4.05
CA LYS A 124 -13.32 -6.96 2.88
C LYS A 124 -13.33 -8.43 2.49
N THR A 125 -14.41 -8.89 1.91
CA THR A 125 -14.47 -10.21 1.29
C THR A 125 -13.84 -10.09 -0.10
N LEU A 126 -12.66 -10.68 -0.26
CA LEU A 126 -11.98 -10.79 -1.54
C LEU A 126 -12.53 -12.00 -2.29
N PHE A 127 -13.01 -11.76 -3.51
CA PHE A 127 -13.30 -12.78 -4.50
C PHE A 127 -12.15 -12.90 -5.47
N HIS A 128 -11.59 -14.09 -5.54
CA HIS A 128 -10.48 -14.40 -6.41
C HIS A 128 -10.82 -15.59 -7.29
N ASP A 129 -10.55 -15.45 -8.58
CA ASP A 129 -10.71 -16.50 -9.57
C ASP A 129 -9.33 -17.06 -9.92
N ALA A 130 -9.06 -18.32 -9.58
CA ALA A 130 -7.75 -18.92 -9.78
C ALA A 130 -7.93 -20.30 -10.40
N ASN A 131 -7.05 -20.71 -11.32
CA ASN A 131 -6.99 -22.09 -11.79
C ASN A 131 -6.52 -23.01 -10.66
N GLY A 132 -7.41 -23.90 -10.19
CA GLY A 132 -7.08 -25.03 -9.32
C GLY A 132 -7.60 -24.89 -7.88
N GLY A 133 -8.79 -25.45 -7.62
CA GLY A 133 -9.34 -25.66 -6.26
C GLY A 133 -10.87 -25.72 -6.25
N THR A 134 -11.43 -26.72 -5.58
CA THR A 134 -12.86 -27.09 -5.62
C THR A 134 -13.78 -26.16 -4.84
N ASP A 135 -14.89 -25.81 -5.50
CA ASP A 135 -16.25 -25.49 -5.03
C ASP A 135 -16.44 -24.49 -3.87
N VAL A 136 -17.10 -23.36 -4.18
CA VAL A 136 -17.68 -22.46 -3.18
C VAL A 136 -19.15 -22.22 -3.51
N ASN A 137 -20.00 -22.63 -2.57
CA ASN A 137 -21.45 -22.48 -2.62
C ASN A 137 -21.81 -21.11 -2.02
N SER A 138 -22.07 -20.09 -2.85
CA SER A 138 -22.58 -18.80 -2.36
C SER A 138 -23.55 -18.16 -3.37
N GLY A 139 -24.85 -18.33 -3.12
CA GLY A 139 -25.95 -17.88 -3.98
C GLY A 139 -26.02 -16.36 -4.22
N VAL A 140 -25.23 -15.54 -3.53
CA VAL A 140 -25.16 -14.09 -3.74
C VAL A 140 -24.26 -13.73 -4.95
N LEU A 141 -23.23 -14.53 -5.25
CA LEU A 141 -22.29 -14.24 -6.35
C LEU A 141 -22.76 -14.72 -7.71
N ALA A 142 -23.53 -15.81 -7.74
CA ALA A 142 -24.14 -16.31 -8.97
C ALA A 142 -25.10 -15.31 -9.61
N VAL A 143 -25.56 -14.29 -8.87
CA VAL A 143 -26.49 -13.25 -9.37
C VAL A 143 -25.74 -12.00 -9.88
N LEU A 144 -24.61 -11.63 -9.26
CA LEU A 144 -23.85 -10.42 -9.61
C LEU A 144 -22.75 -10.67 -10.66
N VAL A 145 -22.21 -11.89 -10.70
CA VAL A 145 -21.07 -12.27 -11.52
C VAL A 145 -21.49 -13.51 -12.30
N TYR A 146 -21.70 -13.38 -13.62
CA TYR A 146 -21.96 -14.51 -14.54
C TYR A 146 -20.75 -14.75 -15.48
N PRO A 147 -19.53 -15.05 -14.97
CA PRO A 147 -18.33 -14.86 -15.77
C PRO A 147 -17.92 -16.10 -16.57
N LYS A 148 -18.62 -17.25 -16.44
CA LYS A 148 -18.11 -18.53 -16.95
C LYS A 148 -17.86 -18.55 -18.46
N LYS A 149 -18.74 -17.95 -19.29
CA LYS A 149 -18.53 -17.96 -20.76
C LYS A 149 -17.61 -16.86 -21.27
N GLN A 150 -17.66 -15.66 -20.69
CA GLN A 150 -16.96 -14.49 -21.24
C GLN A 150 -15.52 -14.35 -20.72
N PHE A 151 -15.26 -14.77 -19.48
CA PHE A 151 -13.94 -14.70 -18.85
C PHE A 151 -13.27 -16.07 -18.69
N ASN A 152 -13.92 -17.15 -19.15
CA ASN A 152 -13.42 -18.53 -19.11
C ASN A 152 -12.94 -18.94 -17.71
N VAL A 153 -13.76 -18.62 -16.72
CA VAL A 153 -13.50 -18.83 -15.29
C VAL A 153 -13.62 -20.30 -14.93
N ALA A 154 -12.51 -20.93 -14.50
CA ALA A 154 -12.49 -22.32 -14.10
C ALA A 154 -13.02 -22.53 -12.67
N CYS A 155 -12.55 -21.72 -11.71
CA CYS A 155 -12.99 -21.79 -10.31
C CYS A 155 -12.70 -20.50 -9.54
N THR A 156 -13.52 -20.24 -8.52
CA THR A 156 -13.45 -19.04 -7.69
C THR A 156 -13.35 -19.41 -6.22
N TYR A 157 -12.69 -18.57 -5.42
CA TYR A 157 -12.72 -18.63 -3.96
C TYR A 157 -12.98 -17.26 -3.35
N GLN A 158 -13.35 -17.26 -2.07
CA GLN A 158 -13.47 -16.03 -1.28
C GLN A 158 -12.68 -16.14 0.02
N HIS A 159 -12.12 -15.02 0.49
CA HIS A 159 -11.62 -14.91 1.86
C HIS A 159 -11.69 -13.48 2.38
N ALA A 160 -11.57 -13.31 3.69
CA ALA A 160 -11.44 -11.98 4.27
C ALA A 160 -10.02 -11.43 4.04
N ALA A 161 -9.92 -10.18 3.62
CA ALA A 161 -8.67 -9.47 3.32
C ALA A 161 -8.72 -8.02 3.83
N PRO A 162 -7.63 -7.49 4.42
CA PRO A 162 -7.58 -6.08 4.77
C PRO A 162 -7.44 -5.21 3.50
N MET A 163 -8.26 -4.16 3.46
CA MET A 163 -8.26 -3.11 2.45
C MET A 163 -7.96 -1.78 3.10
N ILE A 164 -7.04 -1.02 2.51
CA ILE A 164 -6.56 0.25 3.07
C ILE A 164 -7.08 1.43 2.25
N ASP A 165 -7.77 2.35 2.91
CA ASP A 165 -7.93 3.69 2.40
C ASP A 165 -6.59 4.42 2.49
N THR A 166 -5.83 4.46 1.38
CA THR A 166 -4.49 5.06 1.37
C THR A 166 -4.49 6.56 1.64
N ASP A 167 -5.59 7.26 1.31
CA ASP A 167 -5.69 8.69 1.53
C ASP A 167 -5.79 8.95 3.05
N VAL A 168 -6.60 8.14 3.76
CA VAL A 168 -6.71 8.17 5.23
C VAL A 168 -5.43 7.66 5.90
N ALA A 169 -4.90 6.52 5.46
CA ALA A 169 -3.75 5.86 6.08
C ALA A 169 -2.48 6.72 6.00
N MET A 170 -2.18 7.31 4.83
CA MET A 170 -1.00 8.16 4.67
C MET A 170 -1.11 9.43 5.52
N ALA A 171 -2.30 10.04 5.59
CA ALA A 171 -2.54 11.21 6.44
C ALA A 171 -2.43 10.86 7.94
N PHE A 172 -2.94 9.68 8.34
CA PHE A 172 -2.79 9.17 9.70
C PHE A 172 -1.32 8.94 10.05
N LEU A 173 -0.58 8.18 9.23
CA LEU A 173 0.83 7.85 9.47
C LEU A 173 1.70 9.11 9.56
N THR A 174 1.45 10.09 8.68
CA THR A 174 2.14 11.39 8.73
C THR A 174 1.93 12.09 10.07
N ARG A 175 0.66 12.17 10.54
CA ARG A 175 0.35 12.78 11.84
C ARG A 175 0.96 12.01 13.00
N LEU A 176 0.95 10.68 12.94
CA LEU A 176 1.50 9.80 13.96
C LEU A 176 3.01 10.02 14.16
N VAL A 177 3.79 10.04 13.07
CA VAL A 177 5.23 10.25 13.19
C VAL A 177 5.56 11.66 13.66
N GLN A 178 4.79 12.67 13.22
CA GLN A 178 4.94 14.05 13.69
C GLN A 178 4.62 14.18 15.18
N SER A 179 3.53 13.58 15.67
CA SER A 179 3.19 13.60 17.10
C SER A 179 4.21 12.87 17.97
N ASN A 180 4.91 11.89 17.40
CA ASN A 180 6.00 11.17 18.05
C ASN A 180 7.36 11.88 17.92
N GLY A 181 7.40 13.08 17.34
CA GLY A 181 8.59 13.94 17.33
C GLY A 181 9.49 13.80 16.09
N ALA A 182 9.03 13.14 15.02
CA ALA A 182 9.76 13.19 13.75
C ALA A 182 9.80 14.60 13.16
N VAL A 183 10.97 14.98 12.67
CA VAL A 183 11.12 16.17 11.82
C VAL A 183 10.86 15.77 10.38
N LEU A 184 9.99 16.50 9.68
CA LEU A 184 9.71 16.27 8.26
C LEU A 184 10.27 17.45 7.47
N GLU A 185 11.08 17.17 6.46
CA GLU A 185 11.67 18.15 5.56
C GLU A 185 11.32 17.83 4.10
N THR A 186 11.02 18.88 3.33
CA THR A 186 10.78 18.77 1.89
C THR A 186 12.05 19.17 1.14
N ARG A 187 12.79 18.19 0.62
CA ARG A 187 14.01 18.41 -0.15
C ARG A 187 14.25 17.25 -1.11
N GLU A 188 14.70 17.58 -2.32
CA GLU A 188 15.18 16.59 -3.27
C GLU A 188 16.67 16.30 -3.04
N ILE A 189 17.02 15.02 -2.98
CA ILE A 189 18.41 14.56 -2.99
C ILE A 189 18.66 13.94 -4.36
N ILE A 190 19.65 14.49 -5.09
CA ILE A 190 19.95 14.11 -6.46
C ILE A 190 21.32 13.43 -6.48
N GLY A 191 21.41 12.27 -7.13
CA GLY A 191 22.66 11.52 -7.27
C GLY A 191 22.69 10.23 -6.46
N ASP A 192 23.84 9.56 -6.48
CA ASP A 192 24.07 8.34 -5.71
C ASP A 192 24.23 8.68 -4.23
N LEU A 193 23.31 8.18 -3.39
CA LEU A 193 23.33 8.43 -1.94
C LEU A 193 24.66 8.05 -1.29
N ARG A 194 25.41 7.09 -1.85
CA ARG A 194 26.72 6.71 -1.34
C ARG A 194 27.77 7.80 -1.46
N LEU A 195 27.62 8.68 -2.46
CA LEU A 195 28.51 9.83 -2.65
C LEU A 195 28.16 10.99 -1.71
N HIS A 196 26.92 11.05 -1.23
CA HIS A 196 26.41 12.09 -0.33
C HIS A 196 26.36 11.66 1.15
N GLU A 197 26.74 10.42 1.49
CA GLU A 197 26.56 9.85 2.82
C GLU A 197 27.15 10.74 3.93
N GLN A 198 28.43 11.10 3.82
CA GLN A 198 29.13 11.90 4.83
C GLN A 198 28.55 13.31 4.96
N GLU A 199 28.20 13.93 3.82
CA GLU A 199 27.58 15.25 3.78
C GLU A 199 26.22 15.22 4.50
N LEU A 200 25.36 14.24 4.18
CA LEU A 200 24.04 14.10 4.76
C LEU A 200 24.09 13.73 6.25
N LEU A 201 24.97 12.81 6.66
CA LEU A 201 25.15 12.48 8.08
C LEU A 201 25.59 13.71 8.88
N SER A 202 26.54 14.49 8.34
CA SER A 202 27.03 15.72 8.98
C SER A 202 25.94 16.80 9.07
N GLU A 203 25.30 17.11 7.94
CA GLU A 203 24.28 18.17 7.82
C GLU A 203 23.08 17.93 8.74
N TYR A 204 22.56 16.70 8.76
CA TYR A 204 21.41 16.35 9.60
C TYR A 204 21.81 15.97 11.03
N HIS A 205 23.11 15.94 11.33
CA HIS A 205 23.65 15.35 12.55
C HIS A 205 23.03 13.97 12.82
N ALA A 206 22.93 13.18 11.76
CA ALA A 206 22.41 11.82 11.79
C ALA A 206 23.57 10.86 11.99
N ASP A 207 23.27 9.77 12.70
CA ASP A 207 24.16 8.66 12.89
C ASP A 207 23.95 7.58 11.83
N ILE A 208 22.77 7.48 11.19
CA ILE A 208 22.43 6.44 10.21
C ILE A 208 21.55 7.04 9.10
N ILE A 209 21.72 6.56 7.85
CA ILE A 209 20.81 6.82 6.74
C ILE A 209 20.01 5.56 6.40
N VAL A 210 18.68 5.70 6.32
CA VAL A 210 17.77 4.66 5.83
C VAL A 210 17.16 5.11 4.50
N ASN A 211 17.47 4.39 3.42
CA ASN A 211 16.97 4.71 2.09
C ASN A 211 15.63 4.01 1.81
N THR A 212 14.56 4.81 1.71
CA THR A 212 13.20 4.39 1.34
C THR A 212 12.66 5.19 0.15
N SER A 213 13.55 5.65 -0.74
CA SER A 213 13.22 6.49 -1.90
C SER A 213 12.40 5.80 -3.00
N GLY A 214 12.12 4.51 -2.86
CA GLY A 214 11.24 3.76 -3.76
C GLY A 214 11.77 3.77 -5.20
N ILE A 215 11.02 4.37 -6.12
CA ILE A 215 11.41 4.42 -7.54
C ILE A 215 12.71 5.18 -7.77
N GLY A 216 13.11 6.09 -6.86
CA GLY A 216 14.39 6.79 -6.94
C GLY A 216 15.61 5.85 -6.95
N ALA A 217 15.43 4.58 -6.57
CA ALA A 217 16.47 3.54 -6.56
C ALA A 217 16.23 2.39 -7.57
N HIS A 218 15.17 2.45 -8.40
CA HIS A 218 14.69 1.30 -9.18
C HIS A 218 14.25 1.61 -10.62
N ILE A 219 14.02 0.55 -11.40
CA ILE A 219 13.51 0.60 -12.77
C ILE A 219 11.99 0.81 -12.74
N PRO A 220 11.41 1.66 -13.61
CA PRO A 220 10.00 2.02 -13.52
C PRO A 220 9.12 0.91 -14.10
N LEU A 221 8.05 0.64 -13.35
CA LEU A 221 6.86 0.00 -13.87
C LEU A 221 5.73 1.01 -13.77
N ARG A 222 5.34 1.64 -14.89
CA ARG A 222 4.21 2.58 -14.90
C ARG A 222 2.95 1.83 -14.52
N GLY A 223 2.35 2.26 -13.43
CA GLY A 223 1.08 1.77 -12.91
C GLY A 223 0.01 2.85 -13.05
N ALA A 224 -1.21 2.46 -13.40
CA ALA A 224 -2.36 3.37 -13.27
C ALA A 224 -3.64 2.64 -12.85
N VAL A 225 -4.50 3.38 -12.17
CA VAL A 225 -5.82 2.96 -11.71
C VAL A 225 -6.83 4.08 -11.97
N LYS A 226 -8.09 3.70 -12.15
CA LYS A 226 -9.20 4.65 -12.27
C LYS A 226 -10.06 4.60 -11.00
N LYS A 227 -10.45 5.75 -10.47
CA LYS A 227 -11.36 5.90 -9.31
C LYS A 227 -12.76 6.27 -9.83
N ILE A 228 -13.77 5.55 -9.37
CA ILE A 228 -15.18 5.78 -9.71
C ILE A 228 -16.01 5.81 -8.43
N LYS A 229 -17.14 6.50 -8.45
CA LYS A 229 -18.13 6.40 -7.38
C LYS A 229 -18.71 4.99 -7.37
N ARG A 230 -19.00 4.47 -6.20
CA ARG A 230 -19.64 3.18 -6.02
C ARG A 230 -21.09 3.27 -6.50
N SER A 231 -21.42 2.47 -7.52
CA SER A 231 -22.79 2.34 -8.00
C SER A 231 -23.73 1.80 -6.93
N GLU A 232 -24.98 2.24 -6.97
CA GLU A 232 -26.07 1.58 -6.24
C GLU A 232 -26.14 0.10 -6.65
N GLY A 233 -26.28 -0.79 -5.68
CA GLY A 233 -26.26 -2.25 -5.89
C GLY A 233 -24.87 -2.90 -5.86
N TYR A 234 -23.77 -2.13 -5.85
CA TYR A 234 -22.44 -2.72 -5.61
C TYR A 234 -22.27 -3.13 -4.13
N PRO A 235 -21.85 -4.37 -3.83
CA PRO A 235 -21.61 -4.84 -2.47
C PRO A 235 -20.38 -4.15 -1.83
N ALA A 236 -20.62 -3.20 -0.93
CA ALA A 236 -19.59 -2.30 -0.39
C ALA A 236 -18.44 -3.01 0.35
N ASP A 237 -18.65 -4.23 0.83
CA ASP A 237 -17.70 -5.07 1.55
C ASP A 237 -16.96 -6.07 0.64
N HIS A 238 -17.23 -6.09 -0.67
CA HIS A 238 -16.65 -7.06 -1.60
C HIS A 238 -15.61 -6.41 -2.53
N ALA A 239 -14.50 -7.11 -2.74
CA ALA A 239 -13.50 -6.83 -3.76
C ALA A 239 -13.51 -7.96 -4.80
N PHE A 240 -13.33 -7.63 -6.08
CA PHE A 240 -13.38 -8.58 -7.18
C PHE A 240 -12.10 -8.54 -8.01
N LEU A 241 -11.43 -9.68 -8.06
CA LEU A 241 -10.16 -9.84 -8.77
C LEU A 241 -10.23 -11.01 -9.74
N LEU A 242 -9.82 -10.72 -10.98
CA LEU A 242 -9.49 -11.70 -12.00
C LEU A 242 -8.00 -11.55 -12.31
N PRO A 243 -7.16 -12.54 -11.98
CA PRO A 243 -5.75 -12.56 -12.32
C PRO A 243 -5.50 -12.29 -13.79
N ALA A 244 -4.32 -11.74 -14.10
CA ALA A 244 -3.88 -11.56 -15.47
C ALA A 244 -3.86 -12.91 -16.21
N GLN A 245 -4.79 -13.07 -17.14
CA GLN A 245 -4.75 -14.13 -18.13
C GLN A 245 -3.74 -13.75 -19.21
N MET A 246 -2.96 -14.72 -19.69
CA MET A 246 -2.01 -14.51 -20.77
C MET A 246 -2.58 -15.06 -22.08
N ASN A 247 -2.52 -14.27 -23.13
CA ASN A 247 -2.70 -14.75 -24.49
C ASN A 247 -1.55 -15.68 -24.88
N HIS A 248 -1.74 -16.47 -25.95
CA HIS A 248 -0.69 -17.35 -26.49
C HIS A 248 0.58 -16.62 -26.93
N ASP A 249 0.50 -15.31 -27.20
CA ASP A 249 1.63 -14.45 -27.57
C ASP A 249 2.36 -13.84 -26.35
N GLY A 250 1.94 -14.18 -25.12
CA GLY A 250 2.51 -13.66 -23.88
C GLY A 250 2.00 -12.29 -23.46
N SER A 251 1.06 -11.69 -24.20
CA SER A 251 0.37 -10.46 -23.78
C SER A 251 -0.68 -10.73 -22.71
N VAL A 252 -0.91 -9.77 -21.81
CA VAL A 252 -1.98 -9.86 -20.81
C VAL A 252 -3.32 -9.65 -21.51
N SER A 253 -4.18 -10.67 -21.50
CA SER A 253 -5.46 -10.69 -22.20
C SER A 253 -6.59 -10.09 -21.37
N LYS A 254 -6.72 -10.52 -20.10
CA LYS A 254 -7.81 -10.14 -19.21
C LYS A 254 -7.29 -10.05 -17.78
N MET A 255 -7.39 -8.87 -17.20
CA MET A 255 -7.16 -8.62 -15.77
C MET A 255 -8.29 -7.72 -15.30
N VAL A 256 -8.89 -8.07 -14.16
CA VAL A 256 -9.90 -7.26 -13.48
C VAL A 256 -9.44 -7.05 -12.05
N PHE A 257 -9.42 -5.80 -11.61
CA PHE A 257 -9.14 -5.44 -10.23
C PHE A 257 -10.14 -4.35 -9.83
N ILE A 258 -11.14 -4.70 -9.02
CA ILE A 258 -12.21 -3.79 -8.58
C ILE A 258 -12.27 -3.88 -7.07
N VAL A 259 -11.84 -2.82 -6.39
CA VAL A 259 -11.71 -2.84 -4.93
C VAL A 259 -12.37 -1.60 -4.31
N PRO A 260 -13.12 -1.74 -3.21
CA PRO A 260 -13.72 -0.61 -2.51
C PRO A 260 -12.67 0.11 -1.68
N ARG A 261 -12.26 1.32 -2.11
CA ARG A 261 -11.33 2.15 -1.34
C ARG A 261 -11.91 2.53 0.01
N ASN A 262 -13.17 2.95 -0.02
CA ASN A 262 -13.97 3.32 1.14
C ASN A 262 -15.45 3.09 0.78
N ASP A 263 -16.37 3.72 1.52
CA ASP A 263 -17.79 3.48 1.38
C ASP A 263 -18.40 4.09 0.10
N ASP A 264 -17.71 5.04 -0.53
CA ASP A 264 -18.22 5.79 -1.70
C ASP A 264 -17.36 5.62 -2.96
N THR A 265 -16.08 5.26 -2.83
CA THR A 265 -15.14 5.17 -3.95
C THR A 265 -14.70 3.73 -4.22
N LEU A 266 -14.78 3.32 -5.49
CA LEU A 266 -14.14 2.12 -6.01
C LEU A 266 -12.86 2.48 -6.77
N VAL A 267 -11.84 1.63 -6.65
CA VAL A 267 -10.64 1.66 -7.47
C VAL A 267 -10.72 0.52 -8.47
N ILE A 268 -10.68 0.86 -9.74
CA ILE A 268 -10.64 -0.08 -10.86
C ILE A 268 -9.26 -0.07 -11.52
N GLY A 269 -8.73 -1.25 -11.79
CA GLY A 269 -7.38 -1.40 -12.28
C GLY A 269 -7.09 -2.74 -12.97
N SER A 270 -5.82 -3.01 -13.27
CA SER A 270 -4.72 -2.03 -13.25
C SER A 270 -3.99 -1.99 -14.59
N ILE A 271 -3.44 -0.83 -14.93
CA ILE A 271 -2.51 -0.67 -16.06
C ILE A 271 -1.11 -0.92 -15.51
N THR A 272 -0.31 -1.73 -16.22
CA THR A 272 1.09 -2.00 -15.91
C THR A 272 1.93 -1.96 -17.19
N GLN A 273 2.88 -1.03 -17.29
CA GLN A 273 3.75 -0.86 -18.46
C GLN A 273 5.21 -0.76 -18.01
N ARG A 274 6.00 -1.80 -18.32
CA ARG A 274 7.42 -1.88 -17.95
C ARG A 274 8.25 -0.83 -18.69
N ASN A 275 9.30 -0.33 -18.05
CA ASN A 275 10.28 0.60 -18.63
C ASN A 275 9.66 1.89 -19.19
N ASN A 276 8.49 2.29 -18.70
CA ASN A 276 7.79 3.48 -19.15
C ASN A 276 7.88 4.58 -18.08
N TRP A 277 8.64 5.64 -18.38
CA TRP A 277 8.81 6.80 -17.52
C TRP A 277 7.75 7.89 -17.75
N GLN A 278 6.90 7.79 -18.77
CA GLN A 278 5.97 8.86 -19.11
C GLN A 278 4.69 8.75 -18.28
N LEU A 279 4.33 9.79 -17.53
CA LEU A 279 3.02 9.87 -16.83
C LEU A 279 2.01 10.66 -17.67
N ASN A 280 1.68 10.14 -18.85
CA ASN A 280 0.86 10.82 -19.87
C ASN A 280 -0.48 10.13 -20.16
N LEU A 281 -0.93 9.21 -19.30
CA LEU A 281 -2.27 8.64 -19.45
C LEU A 281 -3.33 9.70 -19.16
N SER A 282 -4.42 9.66 -19.92
CA SER A 282 -5.63 10.46 -19.72
C SER A 282 -6.85 9.54 -19.69
N LEU A 283 -8.03 10.08 -19.35
CA LEU A 283 -9.28 9.32 -19.45
C LEU A 283 -9.59 8.85 -20.88
N ASP A 284 -8.98 9.50 -21.88
CA ASP A 284 -9.14 9.16 -23.28
C ASP A 284 -8.17 8.09 -23.78
N SER A 285 -7.12 7.79 -23.01
CA SER A 285 -6.14 6.76 -23.37
C SER A 285 -6.85 5.41 -23.58
N PRO A 286 -6.53 4.68 -24.67
CA PRO A 286 -7.14 3.38 -24.95
C PRO A 286 -7.03 2.40 -23.77
N GLU A 287 -5.91 2.41 -23.06
CA GLU A 287 -5.68 1.53 -21.91
C GLU A 287 -6.60 1.88 -20.73
N VAL A 288 -6.92 3.17 -20.55
CA VAL A 288 -7.81 3.67 -19.48
C VAL A 288 -9.28 3.40 -19.81
N LYS A 289 -9.67 3.50 -21.09
CA LYS A 289 -11.00 3.08 -21.55
C LYS A 289 -11.18 1.57 -21.36
N ALA A 290 -10.17 0.79 -21.76
CA ALA A 290 -10.21 -0.66 -21.68
C ALA A 290 -10.32 -1.20 -20.24
N ILE A 291 -9.69 -0.56 -19.23
CA ILE A 291 -9.92 -0.98 -17.83
C ILE A 291 -11.37 -0.74 -17.37
N GLY A 292 -12.00 0.33 -17.84
CA GLY A 292 -13.39 0.64 -17.52
C GLY A 292 -14.35 -0.34 -18.19
N GLU A 293 -14.16 -0.59 -19.48
CA GLU A 293 -14.94 -1.55 -20.26
C GLU A 293 -14.85 -2.96 -19.68
N ARG A 294 -13.64 -3.44 -19.34
CA ARG A 294 -13.48 -4.75 -18.68
C ARG A 294 -14.17 -4.81 -17.32
N ALA A 295 -14.14 -3.73 -16.54
CA ALA A 295 -14.80 -3.69 -15.24
C ALA A 295 -16.32 -3.74 -15.37
N THR A 296 -16.91 -3.04 -16.35
CA THR A 296 -18.36 -3.06 -16.60
C THR A 296 -18.82 -4.34 -17.27
N GLU A 297 -17.99 -4.95 -18.11
CA GLU A 297 -18.21 -6.28 -18.67
C GLU A 297 -18.23 -7.36 -17.57
N PHE A 298 -17.31 -7.25 -16.60
CA PHE A 298 -17.22 -8.19 -15.48
C PHE A 298 -18.33 -7.96 -14.43
N LEU A 299 -18.66 -6.70 -14.14
CA LEU A 299 -19.71 -6.29 -13.21
C LEU A 299 -20.62 -5.23 -13.85
N PRO A 300 -21.73 -5.66 -14.50
CA PRO A 300 -22.65 -4.74 -15.21
C PRO A 300 -23.25 -3.63 -14.33
N VAL A 301 -23.30 -3.82 -13.01
CA VAL A 301 -23.72 -2.78 -12.04
C VAL A 301 -22.86 -1.50 -12.11
N LEU A 302 -21.67 -1.58 -12.69
CA LEU A 302 -20.75 -0.44 -12.84
C LEU A 302 -21.02 0.40 -14.10
N LYS A 303 -21.97 0.02 -14.96
CA LYS A 303 -22.19 0.64 -16.27
C LYS A 303 -22.44 2.16 -16.20
N ASP A 304 -23.19 2.59 -15.19
CA ASP A 304 -23.57 3.99 -14.99
C ASP A 304 -22.75 4.66 -13.86
N ALA A 305 -21.61 4.07 -13.47
CA ALA A 305 -20.77 4.60 -12.41
C ALA A 305 -20.16 5.95 -12.82
N GLU A 306 -20.37 6.97 -11.98
CA GLU A 306 -19.76 8.28 -12.18
C GLU A 306 -18.25 8.26 -11.91
N ASN A 307 -17.51 9.07 -12.67
CA ASN A 307 -16.10 9.30 -12.40
C ASN A 307 -15.91 10.15 -11.13
N GLU A 308 -14.88 9.84 -10.34
CA GLU A 308 -14.44 10.73 -9.27
C GLU A 308 -13.79 12.01 -9.82
N THR A 309 -13.75 13.08 -9.02
CA THR A 309 -13.12 14.36 -9.38
C THR A 309 -11.63 14.19 -9.75
N ARG A 310 -10.96 13.17 -9.20
CA ARG A 310 -9.60 12.73 -9.57
C ARG A 310 -9.62 11.26 -9.98
N SER A 311 -10.40 10.99 -11.03
CA SER A 311 -10.69 9.65 -11.50
C SER A 311 -9.50 8.89 -12.10
N LEU A 312 -8.40 9.52 -12.47
CA LEU A 312 -7.20 8.81 -12.93
C LEU A 312 -6.02 9.08 -12.01
N ALA A 313 -5.36 8.00 -11.57
CA ALA A 313 -4.14 8.07 -10.80
C ALA A 313 -3.08 7.17 -11.45
N GLN A 314 -1.89 7.73 -11.69
CA GLN A 314 -0.78 7.03 -12.34
C GLN A 314 0.56 7.37 -11.66
N GLY A 315 1.47 6.40 -11.62
CA GLY A 315 2.79 6.58 -11.03
C GLY A 315 3.71 5.41 -11.35
N TRP A 316 4.92 5.44 -10.82
CA TRP A 316 5.90 4.39 -11.03
C TRP A 316 5.94 3.44 -9.83
N ARG A 317 5.60 2.18 -10.08
CA ARG A 317 5.79 1.10 -9.12
C ARG A 317 7.30 0.79 -9.05
N PRO A 318 7.90 0.78 -7.85
CA PRO A 318 9.30 0.41 -7.68
C PRO A 318 9.44 -1.11 -7.83
N PHE A 319 9.62 -1.59 -9.05
CA PHE A 319 9.78 -3.01 -9.32
C PHE A 319 11.25 -3.43 -9.14
N SER A 320 11.48 -4.51 -8.40
CA SER A 320 12.81 -5.13 -8.26
C SER A 320 12.70 -6.64 -8.42
N HIS A 321 13.74 -7.29 -8.96
CA HIS A 321 13.78 -8.75 -9.08
C HIS A 321 13.87 -9.48 -7.73
N LEU A 322 14.18 -8.75 -6.65
CA LEU A 322 14.30 -9.26 -5.27
C LEU A 322 13.10 -8.85 -4.40
N ASN A 323 12.01 -8.38 -5.01
CA ASN A 323 10.78 -7.86 -4.38
C ASN A 323 10.97 -6.58 -3.54
N VAL A 324 11.64 -6.67 -2.39
CA VAL A 324 11.81 -5.54 -1.44
C VAL A 324 13.28 -5.28 -1.20
N ILE A 325 13.72 -4.05 -1.48
CA ILE A 325 15.07 -3.57 -1.13
C ILE A 325 14.91 -2.29 -0.32
N CYS A 326 14.90 -2.41 1.02
CA CYS A 326 15.33 -1.30 1.87
C CYS A 326 16.85 -1.39 1.98
N GLN A 327 17.57 -0.45 1.36
CA GLN A 327 19.02 -0.37 1.51
C GLN A 327 19.35 0.33 2.82
N TRP A 328 19.90 -0.46 3.75
CA TRP A 328 20.65 0.06 4.88
C TRP A 328 22.03 0.41 4.39
N MET A 329 22.40 1.69 4.47
CA MET A 329 23.80 2.06 4.43
C MET A 329 24.27 2.07 5.89
N MET A 330 25.06 1.06 6.23
CA MET A 330 25.61 0.92 7.58
C MET A 330 26.49 2.13 7.88
N ALA A 331 26.10 2.89 8.89
CA ALA A 331 26.97 3.93 9.41
C ALA A 331 28.13 3.34 10.21
N THR A 332 29.21 4.09 10.12
CA THR A 332 30.54 3.84 10.64
C THR A 332 30.59 3.23 12.04
N ARG A 333 31.12 2.01 12.10
CA ARG A 333 32.23 1.67 13.00
C ARG A 333 33.35 1.07 12.18
#